data_AF-A0A7W0P7F2-F1
#
_entry.id   AF-A0A7W0P7F2-F1
#
_cell.length_a   1.000
_cell.length_b   1.000
_cell.length_c   1.000
_cell.angle_alpha   90.00
_cell.angle_beta   90.00
_cell.angle_gamma   90.00
#
_symmetry.space_group_name_H-M   'P 1'
#
loop_
_entity.id
_entity.type
_entity.pdbx_description
1 polymer ?
#
loop_
_entity_poly.entity_id
_entity_poly.type
_entity_poly.pdbx_seq_one_letter_code
_entity_poly.pdbx_strand_id
1 'polypeptide(L)' 'MPFGIGIWEILILLLVVLLVFGPKRLPEMGRSLGRGMREFKDSISGNDKDDDDRLEFPPTAPEDETAAARPRRERDTVS' A
#
# COMPACT_ATOMS: atom_id res chain seq x y z
N MET A 1 -32.22 -9.90 27.83
CA MET A 1 -31.41 -8.66 27.93
C MET A 1 -30.95 -8.30 26.53
N PRO A 2 -31.28 -7.11 25.99
CA PRO A 2 -31.04 -6.80 24.59
C PRO A 2 -29.59 -6.31 24.39
N PHE A 3 -28.64 -7.25 24.40
CA PHE A 3 -27.24 -7.02 24.01
C PHE A 3 -26.87 -7.90 22.82
N GLY A 4 -27.71 -7.90 21.80
CA GLY A 4 -27.43 -8.56 20.54
C GLY A 4 -27.59 -7.54 19.44
N ILE A 5 -26.80 -6.46 19.43
CA ILE A 5 -26.61 -5.71 18.20
C ILE A 5 -25.80 -6.65 17.30
N GLY A 6 -26.52 -7.39 16.47
CA GLY A 6 -25.93 -8.30 15.50
C GLY A 6 -25.11 -7.53 14.46
N ILE A 7 -24.22 -8.27 13.79
CA ILE A 7 -23.50 -7.76 12.62
C ILE A 7 -24.50 -7.21 11.57
N TRP A 8 -25.71 -7.76 11.51
CA TRP A 8 -26.79 -7.31 10.63
C TRP A 8 -27.28 -5.90 10.93
N GLU A 9 -27.47 -5.54 12.20
CA GLU A 9 -27.91 -4.20 12.60
C GLU A 9 -26.82 -3.16 12.34
N ILE A 10 -25.55 -3.52 12.58
CA ILE A 10 -24.40 -2.66 12.23
C ILE A 10 -24.35 -2.44 10.72
N LEU A 11 -24.57 -3.48 9.91
CA LEU A 11 -24.62 -3.37 8.44
C LEU A 11 -25.74 -2.44 7.97
N ILE A 12 -26.94 -2.52 8.56
CA ILE A 12 -28.06 -1.63 8.24
C ILE A 12 -27.73 -0.18 8.62
N LEU A 13 -27.19 0.06 9.81
CA LEU A 13 -26.76 1.40 10.24
C LEU A 13 -25.69 1.96 9.28
N LEU A 14 -24.70 1.13 8.95
CA LEU A 14 -23.65 1.47 8.01
C LEU A 14 -24.25 1.86 6.65
N LEU A 15 -25.21 1.09 6.14
CA LEU A 15 -25.88 1.40 4.87
C LEU A 15 -26.59 2.76 4.89
N VAL A 16 -27.25 3.12 5.99
CA VAL A 16 -27.88 4.44 6.16
C VAL A 16 -26.84 5.56 6.15
N VAL A 17 -25.72 5.38 6.87
CA VAL A 17 -24.61 6.35 6.87
C VAL A 17 -23.99 6.47 5.48
N LEU A 18 -23.80 5.37 4.75
CA LEU A 18 -23.33 5.37 3.37
C LEU A 18 -24.30 6.09 2.43
N LEU A 19 -25.61 6.06 2.70
CA LEU A 19 -26.58 6.77 1.87
C LEU A 19 -26.49 8.28 2.06
N VAL A 20 -26.24 8.73 3.30
CA VAL A 20 -26.09 10.16 3.64
C VAL A 20 -24.74 10.72 3.19
N PHE A 21 -23.65 10.02 3.54
CA PHE A 21 -22.28 10.49 3.28
C PHE A 21 -21.72 10.01 1.92
N GLY A 22 -22.26 8.93 1.37
CA GLY A 22 -21.78 8.28 0.16
C GLY A 22 -20.73 7.18 0.43
N PRO A 23 -20.71 6.09 -0.35
CA PRO A 23 -19.73 5.00 -0.20
C PRO A 23 -18.28 5.41 -0.47
N LYS A 24 -18.06 6.55 -1.15
CA LYS A 24 -16.71 7.06 -1.45
C LYS A 24 -16.13 7.91 -0.31
N ARG A 25 -16.95 8.60 0.48
CA ARG A 25 -16.47 9.56 1.48
C ARG A 25 -16.04 8.90 2.78
N LEU A 26 -16.72 7.84 3.21
CA LEU A 26 -16.34 7.03 4.37
C LEU A 26 -14.90 6.49 4.30
N PRO A 27 -14.48 5.77 3.24
CA PRO A 27 -13.11 5.27 3.14
C PRO A 27 -12.09 6.39 2.94
N GLU A 28 -12.45 7.48 2.27
CA GLU A 28 -11.58 8.64 2.07
C GLU A 28 -11.24 9.31 3.42
N MET A 29 -12.26 9.58 4.25
CA MET A 29 -12.08 10.10 5.61
C MET A 29 -11.40 9.08 6.53
N GLY A 30 -11.73 7.79 6.39
CA GLY A 30 -11.08 6.72 7.14
C GLY A 30 -9.58 6.60 6.85
N ARG A 31 -9.15 6.80 5.61
CA ARG A 31 -7.72 6.80 5.23
C ARG A 31 -6.97 8.00 5.80
N SER A 32 -7.57 9.20 5.81
CA SER A 32 -6.91 10.38 6.39
C SER A 32 -6.81 10.27 7.91
N LEU A 33 -7.90 9.83 8.57
CA LEU A 33 -7.92 9.58 10.01
C LEU A 33 -6.99 8.43 10.40
N GLY A 34 -6.94 7.37 9.58
CA GLY A 34 -6.10 6.21 9.82
C GLY A 34 -4.60 6.54 9.77
N ARG A 35 -4.17 7.36 8.81
CA ARG A 35 -2.78 7.86 8.75
C ARG A 35 -2.42 8.68 9.98
N GLY A 36 -3.25 9.67 10.34
CA GLY A 36 -3.02 10.47 11.55
C GLY A 36 -3.04 9.65 12.84
N MET A 37 -3.95 8.66 12.96
CA MET A 37 -4.00 7.75 14.10
C MET A 37 -2.77 6.85 14.17
N ARG A 38 -2.24 6.44 13.01
CA ARG A 38 -1.02 5.62 12.91
C ARG A 38 0.20 6.43 13.35
N GLU A 39 0.41 7.60 12.79
CA GLU A 39 1.49 8.53 13.18
C GLU A 39 1.39 8.92 14.67
N PHE A 40 0.18 9.16 15.18
CA PHE A 40 -0.06 9.43 16.60
C PHE A 40 0.29 8.23 17.49
N LYS A 41 -0.11 7.02 17.08
CA LYS A 41 0.24 5.81 17.82
C LYS A 41 1.74 5.53 17.77
N ASP A 42 2.39 5.73 16.64
CA ASP A 42 3.82 5.48 16.46
C ASP A 42 4.64 6.45 17.32
N SER A 43 4.22 7.72 17.39
CA SER A 43 4.81 8.75 18.27
C SER A 43 4.65 8.42 19.76
N ILE A 44 3.49 7.90 20.17
CA ILE A 44 3.23 7.52 21.57
C ILE A 44 3.92 6.22 21.94
N SER A 45 4.00 5.28 20.99
CA SER A 45 4.54 3.96 21.22
C SER A 45 6.06 3.88 21.00
N GLY A 46 6.70 4.98 20.58
CA GLY A 46 8.15 5.11 20.38
C GLY A 46 8.72 4.15 19.34
N ASN A 47 7.88 3.72 18.40
CA ASN A 47 8.20 2.66 17.45
C ASN A 47 8.30 3.26 16.04
N ASP A 48 9.40 3.96 15.77
CA ASP A 48 9.80 4.40 14.43
C ASP A 48 9.99 3.18 13.52
N LYS A 49 8.90 2.78 12.85
CA LYS A 49 8.96 1.87 11.71
C LYS A 49 8.56 2.69 10.50
N ASP A 50 9.59 3.27 9.88
CA ASP A 50 9.53 3.81 8.53
C ASP A 50 9.21 2.65 7.58
N ASP A 51 7.93 2.42 7.32
CA ASP A 51 7.49 1.55 6.23
C ASP A 51 7.69 2.32 4.92
N ASP A 52 8.94 2.35 4.47
CA ASP A 52 9.33 2.51 3.08
C ASP A 52 8.90 1.26 2.29
N ASP A 53 7.60 0.98 2.25
CA ASP A 53 7.03 0.00 1.33
C ASP A 53 6.95 0.61 -0.06
N ARG A 54 8.10 0.62 -0.72
CA ARG A 54 8.35 0.10 -2.07
C ARG A 54 7.11 -0.48 -2.77
N LEU A 55 6.15 0.38 -3.12
CA LEU A 55 5.23 0.13 -4.24
C LEU A 55 5.91 0.46 -5.57
N GLU A 56 7.18 0.06 -5.69
CA GLU A 56 7.80 -0.13 -6.99
C GLU A 56 7.45 -1.57 -7.35
N PHE A 57 6.32 -1.74 -8.04
CA PHE A 57 6.09 -2.97 -8.78
C PHE A 57 7.32 -3.17 -9.67
N PRO A 58 8.10 -4.25 -9.52
CA PRO A 58 9.12 -4.55 -10.51
C PRO A 58 8.37 -4.69 -11.84
N PRO A 59 8.74 -3.94 -12.89
CA PRO A 59 8.17 -4.17 -14.20
C PRO A 59 8.45 -5.63 -14.55
N THR A 60 7.39 -6.42 -14.58
CA THR A 60 7.43 -7.77 -15.09
C THR A 60 7.65 -7.64 -16.59
N ALA A 61 8.89 -7.73 -17.02
CA ALA A 61 9.27 -8.00 -18.40
C ALA A 61 10.48 -8.94 -18.37
N PRO A 62 10.28 -10.23 -18.70
CA PRO A 62 11.38 -11.16 -18.92
C PRO A 62 12.00 -10.81 -20.28
N GLU A 63 12.97 -9.90 -20.29
CA GLU A 63 13.64 -9.50 -21.53
C GLU A 63 15.17 -9.50 -21.35
N ASP A 64 15.73 -10.66 -21.71
CA ASP A 64 16.93 -10.77 -22.53
C ASP A 64 18.30 -10.51 -21.88
N GLU A 65 18.66 -11.35 -20.90
CA GLU A 65 20.07 -11.60 -20.56
C GLU A 65 20.62 -12.80 -21.34
N THR A 66 20.20 -13.01 -22.59
CA THR A 66 20.79 -14.02 -23.49
C THR A 66 20.77 -13.58 -24.95
N ALA A 67 21.42 -12.46 -25.27
CA ALA A 67 22.16 -12.30 -26.52
C ALA A 67 22.80 -10.91 -26.64
N ALA A 68 24.04 -10.93 -27.08
CA ALA A 68 24.66 -9.90 -27.92
C ALA A 68 25.26 -8.63 -27.27
N ALA A 69 26.53 -8.46 -27.64
CA ALA A 69 27.20 -7.18 -27.89
C ALA A 69 27.94 -6.49 -26.73
N ARG A 70 29.00 -7.15 -26.23
CA ARG A 70 30.26 -6.43 -25.98
C ARG A 70 31.30 -6.90 -27.00
N PRO A 71 31.62 -6.13 -28.06
CA PRO A 71 32.80 -6.40 -28.86
C PRO A 71 34.00 -6.10 -27.96
N ARG A 72 34.69 -7.16 -27.51
CA ARG A 72 35.98 -7.08 -26.83
C ARG A 72 37.02 -6.59 -27.83
N ARG A 73 37.01 -5.26 -28.03
CA ARG A 73 38.18 -4.47 -28.42
C ARG A 73 39.35 -5.01 -27.61
N GLU A 74 40.31 -5.60 -28.29
CA GLU A 74 41.46 -4.88 -28.85
C GLU A 74 42.43 -4.50 -27.73
N ARG A 75 43.70 -4.84 -27.95
CA ARG A 75 44.84 -4.80 -27.03
C ARG A 75 45.11 -6.09 -26.27
N ASP A 76 45.45 -7.14 -27.01
CA ASP A 76 46.37 -8.17 -26.52
C ASP A 76 47.03 -8.89 -27.71
N THR A 77 47.60 -8.15 -28.67
CA THR A 77 48.53 -8.75 -29.64
C THR A 77 49.53 -7.72 -30.17
N VAL A 78 50.77 -8.19 -30.31
CA VAL A 78 51.91 -7.62 -31.05
C VAL A 78 52.70 -6.61 -30.20
N SER A 79 53.90 -6.96 -29.69
CA SER A 79 55.18 -7.20 -30.41
C SER A 79 55.74 -5.97 -31.09
#